data_AF-A0A832G3U2-F1
#
_entry.id   AF-A0A832G3U2-F1
#
_cell.length_a   1.000
_cell.length_b   1.000
_cell.length_c   1.000
_cell.angle_alpha   90.00
_cell.angle_beta   90.00
_cell.angle_gamma   90.00
#
_symmetry.space_group_name_H-M   'P 1'
#
loop_
_entity.id
_entity.type
_entity.pdbx_description
1 polymer ?
#
loop_
_entity_poly.entity_id
_entity_poly.type
_entity_poly.pdbx_seq_one_letter_code
_entity_poly.pdbx_strand_id
1 'polypeptide(L)'
;MLRYGTTNLPIMGESTTIVGPPNDTDSDGLPDWWEFKFFDSITQANPGEDPDLDGFNNFLEFVGGSHPFDPMSQPRITPTVTLAFQGTNLLQLTVTGPKIGSYAIEQSQDLSHWILLTSNLPAGAKILLPFDVSLKEAKFFRAILQVQP
;
A
#
# COMPACT_ATOMS: atom_id res chain seq x y z
N MET A 1 -28.54 18.52 14.48
CA MET A 1 -27.72 17.74 15.45
C MET A 1 -26.32 17.70 14.88
N LEU A 2 -25.46 18.63 15.31
CA LEU A 2 -24.13 18.87 14.73
C LEU A 2 -23.16 17.84 15.30
N ARG A 3 -22.47 17.07 14.44
CA ARG A 3 -21.37 16.19 14.83
C ARG A 3 -20.04 16.89 14.55
N TYR A 4 -19.31 17.15 15.63
CA TYR A 4 -17.87 17.41 15.71
C TYR A 4 -17.12 16.43 14.77
N GLY A 5 -16.17 16.79 13.90
CA GLY A 5 -15.01 17.65 14.09
C GLY A 5 -13.77 16.77 13.86
N THR A 6 -13.36 16.54 12.60
CA THR A 6 -12.11 15.81 12.29
C THR A 6 -10.95 16.77 12.43
N THR A 7 -10.29 16.74 13.59
CA THR A 7 -9.00 17.40 13.77
C THR A 7 -7.94 16.66 12.96
N ASN A 8 -7.54 17.27 11.84
CA ASN A 8 -6.32 16.90 11.13
C ASN A 8 -5.14 17.08 12.09
N LEU A 9 -4.62 15.98 12.62
CA LEU A 9 -3.36 16.00 13.35
C LEU A 9 -2.24 16.40 12.38
N PRO A 10 -1.37 17.35 12.75
CA PRO A 10 -0.26 17.77 11.91
C PRO A 10 0.73 16.59 11.80
N ILE A 11 0.84 16.03 10.59
CA ILE A 11 1.90 15.09 10.25
C ILE A 11 3.19 15.91 10.22
N MET A 12 3.99 15.86 11.29
CA MET A 12 5.30 16.50 11.30
C MET A 12 6.22 15.78 10.33
N GLY A 13 6.46 16.43 9.19
CA GLY A 13 7.73 16.49 8.49
C GLY A 13 8.32 15.15 8.07
N GLU A 14 7.89 14.65 6.92
CA GLU A 14 8.78 14.51 5.75
C GLU A 14 7.92 14.84 4.52
N SER A 15 8.23 15.94 3.83
CA SER A 15 7.79 16.09 2.45
C SER A 15 8.69 15.17 1.63
N THR A 16 8.44 13.86 1.73
CA THR A 16 8.99 12.92 0.77
C THR A 16 8.33 13.31 -0.53
N THR A 17 9.12 13.84 -1.46
CA THR A 17 8.71 14.05 -2.84
C THR A 17 7.95 12.80 -3.25
N ILE A 18 6.64 12.93 -3.36
CA ILE A 18 5.80 11.92 -3.98
C ILE A 18 6.32 11.89 -5.40
N VAL A 19 7.18 10.92 -5.70
CA VAL A 19 7.48 10.53 -7.07
C VAL A 19 6.10 10.13 -7.59
N GLY A 20 5.39 11.09 -8.19
CA GLY A 20 4.22 10.82 -9.00
C GLY A 20 4.60 9.77 -10.03
N PRO A 21 3.64 8.99 -10.56
CA PRO A 21 3.96 7.91 -11.48
C PRO A 21 4.90 8.50 -12.53
N PRO A 22 6.17 8.03 -12.59
CA PRO A 22 7.06 8.43 -13.66
C PRO A 22 6.30 8.16 -14.95
N ASN A 23 6.37 9.11 -15.89
CA ASN A 23 5.56 9.17 -17.11
C ASN A 23 5.01 7.82 -17.57
N ASP A 24 3.73 7.76 -17.90
CA ASP A 24 3.04 6.60 -18.47
C ASP A 24 2.43 7.09 -19.80
N THR A 25 3.16 6.90 -20.89
CA THR A 25 2.93 7.55 -22.17
C THR A 25 1.67 7.01 -22.86
N ASP A 26 1.36 5.72 -22.71
CA ASP A 26 0.17 5.09 -23.28
C ASP A 26 -0.97 4.87 -22.28
N SER A 27 -0.77 5.26 -21.01
CA SER A 27 -1.79 5.30 -19.96
C SER A 27 -2.38 3.93 -19.66
N ASP A 28 -1.53 2.91 -19.59
CA ASP A 28 -1.92 1.53 -19.32
C ASP A 28 -1.65 1.07 -17.87
N GLY A 29 -1.04 1.95 -17.06
CA GLY A 29 -0.72 1.71 -15.66
C GLY A 29 0.69 1.18 -15.43
N LEU A 30 1.47 0.96 -16.49
CA LEU A 30 2.90 0.71 -16.44
C LEU A 30 3.67 2.01 -16.71
N PRO A 31 4.64 2.37 -15.86
CA PRO A 31 5.47 3.53 -16.14
C PRO A 31 6.47 3.31 -17.27
N ASP A 32 6.72 4.35 -18.07
CA ASP A 32 7.69 4.40 -19.18
C ASP A 32 9.06 3.82 -18.78
N TRP A 33 9.55 4.10 -17.57
CA TRP A 33 10.86 3.61 -17.14
C TRP A 33 10.89 2.10 -16.93
N TRP A 34 9.77 1.54 -16.47
CA TRP A 34 9.64 0.11 -16.20
C TRP A 34 9.50 -0.61 -17.54
N GLU A 35 8.62 -0.09 -18.40
CA GLU A 35 8.48 -0.59 -19.76
C GLU A 35 9.81 -0.54 -20.51
N PHE A 36 10.50 0.61 -20.51
CA PHE A 36 11.77 0.76 -21.22
C PHE A 36 12.83 -0.20 -20.69
N LYS A 37 12.88 -0.38 -19.37
CA LYS A 37 13.85 -1.27 -18.72
C LYS A 37 13.71 -2.73 -19.16
N PHE A 38 12.48 -3.21 -19.35
CA PHE A 38 12.23 -4.64 -19.59
C PHE A 38 11.86 -4.94 -21.05
N PHE A 39 11.24 -4.02 -21.76
CA PHE A 39 10.69 -4.21 -23.11
C PHE A 39 11.37 -3.35 -24.18
N ASP A 40 12.33 -2.48 -23.81
CA ASP A 40 13.01 -1.54 -24.72
C ASP A 40 12.02 -0.66 -25.52
N SER A 41 10.88 -0.37 -24.88
CA SER A 41 9.76 0.39 -25.42
C SER A 41 9.04 1.11 -24.26
N ILE A 42 8.32 2.19 -24.58
CA ILE A 42 7.52 2.98 -23.62
C ILE A 42 6.02 2.91 -23.92
N THR A 43 5.61 1.97 -24.79
CA THR A 43 4.19 1.80 -25.16
C THR A 43 3.86 0.37 -25.63
N GLN A 44 4.67 -0.63 -25.26
CA GLN A 44 4.51 -1.99 -25.82
C GLN A 44 4.46 -3.06 -24.74
N ALA A 45 4.76 -2.74 -23.49
CA ALA A 45 4.57 -3.71 -22.43
C ALA A 45 3.09 -3.76 -22.11
N ASN A 46 2.42 -4.90 -22.30
CA ASN A 46 1.01 -4.99 -21.97
C ASN A 46 0.86 -5.37 -20.47
N PRO A 47 0.17 -4.58 -19.62
CA PRO A 47 0.00 -4.86 -18.19
C PRO A 47 -0.66 -6.20 -17.89
N GLY A 48 -1.44 -6.72 -18.84
CA GLY A 48 -2.17 -8.00 -18.72
C GLY A 48 -1.39 -9.23 -19.18
N GLU A 49 -0.20 -9.08 -19.76
CA GLU A 49 0.63 -10.20 -20.23
C GLU A 49 1.51 -10.78 -19.12
N ASP A 50 1.79 -12.08 -19.24
CA ASP A 50 2.66 -12.88 -18.37
C ASP A 50 3.73 -13.55 -19.27
N PRO A 51 4.87 -12.88 -19.50
CA PRO A 51 5.85 -13.36 -20.47
C PRO A 51 6.66 -14.59 -20.02
N ASP A 52 6.81 -14.84 -18.72
CA ASP A 52 7.55 -15.98 -18.17
C ASP A 52 6.67 -17.14 -17.68
N LEU A 53 5.34 -16.98 -17.73
CA LEU A 53 4.33 -17.99 -17.45
C LEU A 53 4.34 -18.47 -15.99
N ASP A 54 4.69 -17.58 -15.06
CA ASP A 54 4.70 -17.87 -13.64
C ASP A 54 3.36 -17.57 -12.94
N GLY A 55 2.41 -16.99 -13.68
CA GLY A 55 1.07 -16.65 -13.22
C GLY A 55 0.91 -15.20 -12.76
N PHE A 56 1.95 -14.37 -12.85
CA PHE A 56 1.90 -12.95 -12.55
C PHE A 56 2.03 -12.11 -13.82
N ASN A 57 1.10 -11.18 -14.02
CA ASN A 57 1.16 -10.29 -15.17
C ASN A 57 2.10 -9.10 -14.92
N ASN A 58 2.48 -8.41 -15.99
CA ASN A 58 3.37 -7.24 -15.97
C ASN A 58 2.96 -6.17 -14.95
N PHE A 59 1.66 -5.93 -14.74
CA PHE A 59 1.19 -5.00 -13.73
C PHE A 59 1.51 -5.47 -12.30
N LEU A 60 1.26 -6.75 -11.99
CA LEU A 60 1.61 -7.33 -10.70
C LEU A 60 3.13 -7.40 -10.49
N GLU A 61 3.88 -7.70 -11.55
CA GLU A 61 5.35 -7.68 -11.56
C GLU A 61 5.89 -6.29 -11.21
N PHE A 62 5.35 -5.25 -11.85
CA PHE A 62 5.67 -3.87 -11.57
C PHE A 62 5.34 -3.48 -10.12
N VAL A 63 4.12 -3.76 -9.67
CA VAL A 63 3.67 -3.46 -8.30
C VAL A 63 4.52 -4.20 -7.26
N GLY A 64 4.83 -5.46 -7.51
CA GLY A 64 5.58 -6.34 -6.62
C GLY A 64 7.09 -6.15 -6.66
N GLY A 65 7.61 -5.40 -7.64
CA GLY A 65 9.03 -5.13 -7.81
C GLY A 65 9.84 -6.34 -8.27
N SER A 66 9.25 -7.17 -9.12
CA SER A 66 9.83 -8.39 -9.67
C SER A 66 10.18 -8.22 -11.17
N HIS A 67 10.50 -9.32 -11.86
CA HIS A 67 11.13 -9.32 -13.17
C HIS A 67 10.23 -10.08 -14.15
N PRO A 68 9.67 -9.43 -15.19
CA PRO A 68 8.61 -9.99 -16.05
C PRO A 68 9.07 -11.10 -17.03
N PHE A 69 10.30 -11.59 -16.88
CA PHE A 69 10.89 -12.61 -17.74
C PHE A 69 11.71 -13.63 -16.92
N ASP A 70 11.57 -13.62 -15.59
CA ASP A 70 12.23 -14.57 -14.69
C ASP A 70 11.17 -15.19 -13.77
N PRO A 71 10.75 -16.44 -14.04
CA PRO A 71 9.67 -17.09 -13.28
C PRO A 71 10.04 -17.41 -11.83
N MET A 72 11.32 -17.23 -11.45
CA MET A 72 11.78 -17.33 -10.07
C MET A 72 11.70 -16.01 -9.31
N SER A 73 11.51 -14.90 -10.01
CA SER A 73 11.36 -13.57 -9.45
C SER A 73 9.87 -13.27 -9.27
N GLN A 74 9.28 -13.70 -8.16
CA GLN A 74 7.85 -13.50 -7.91
C GLN A 74 7.55 -12.17 -7.20
N PRO A 75 6.40 -11.52 -7.48
CA PRO A 75 6.04 -10.23 -6.94
C PRO A 75 5.56 -10.32 -5.48
N ARG A 76 5.99 -9.37 -4.63
CA ARG A 76 5.49 -9.25 -3.25
C ARG A 76 4.43 -8.16 -3.12
N ILE A 77 3.19 -8.47 -3.44
CA ILE A 77 2.06 -7.51 -3.44
C ILE A 77 1.30 -7.42 -2.10
N THR A 78 1.61 -8.26 -1.12
CA THR A 78 0.84 -8.31 0.13
C THR A 78 1.27 -7.20 1.11
N PRO A 79 0.39 -6.25 1.47
CA PRO A 79 0.65 -5.33 2.57
C PRO A 79 0.67 -6.07 3.91
N THR A 80 1.43 -5.55 4.86
CA THR A 80 1.49 -6.06 6.23
C THR A 80 1.31 -4.91 7.20
N VAL A 81 0.51 -5.12 8.25
CA VAL A 81 0.40 -4.22 9.39
C VAL A 81 1.12 -4.85 10.58
N THR A 82 2.17 -4.20 11.05
CA THR A 82 2.85 -4.58 12.29
C THR A 82 2.34 -3.74 13.45
N LEU A 83 2.11 -4.39 14.59
CA LEU A 83 1.61 -3.76 15.81
C LEU A 83 2.74 -3.65 16.84
N ALA A 84 2.89 -2.49 17.47
CA ALA A 84 3.80 -2.28 18.58
C ALA A 84 3.15 -1.43 19.65
N PHE A 85 3.17 -1.87 20.91
CA PHE A 85 2.71 -1.04 22.03
C PHE A 85 3.77 0.03 22.35
N GLN A 86 3.32 1.27 22.51
CA GLN A 86 4.14 2.39 22.96
C GLN A 86 3.67 2.76 24.37
N GLY A 87 4.37 2.23 25.38
CA GLY A 87 3.91 2.32 26.77
C GLY A 87 2.65 1.49 27.03
N THR A 88 1.74 2.00 27.87
CA THR A 88 0.55 1.26 28.33
C THR A 88 -0.75 1.66 27.63
N ASN A 89 -0.74 2.76 26.87
CA ASN A 89 -1.97 3.38 26.36
C ASN A 89 -1.94 3.71 24.86
N LEU A 90 -0.86 3.39 24.14
CA LEU A 90 -0.74 3.63 22.71
C LEU A 90 -0.37 2.35 21.97
N LEU A 91 -1.01 2.18 20.82
CA LEU A 91 -0.71 1.15 19.83
C LEU A 91 -0.21 1.82 18.56
N GLN A 92 1.02 1.52 18.16
CA GLN A 92 1.58 1.90 16.87
C GLN A 92 1.28 0.84 15.83
N LEU A 93 0.64 1.25 14.75
CA LEU A 93 0.51 0.46 13.52
C LEU A 93 1.59 0.93 12.56
N THR A 94 2.31 -0.01 11.95
CA THR A 94 3.24 0.28 10.87
C THR A 94 2.80 -0.50 9.64
N VAL A 95 2.46 0.21 8.56
CA VAL A 95 2.12 -0.43 7.28
C VAL A 95 3.39 -0.63 6.46
N THR A 96 3.59 -1.82 5.93
CA THR A 96 4.72 -2.17 5.05
C THR A 96 4.20 -2.93 3.84
N GLY A 97 4.91 -2.83 2.72
CA GLY A 97 4.52 -3.44 1.46
C GLY A 97 5.25 -2.80 0.29
N PRO A 98 4.79 -3.04 -0.95
CA PRO A 98 5.21 -2.31 -2.13
C PRO A 98 5.35 -0.79 -1.92
N LYS A 99 6.41 -0.19 -2.46
CA LYS A 99 6.60 1.27 -2.41
C LYS A 99 5.91 1.96 -3.59
N ILE A 100 4.67 1.55 -3.87
CA ILE A 100 3.83 2.05 -4.95
C ILE A 100 2.44 2.36 -4.43
N GLY A 101 1.78 3.36 -5.02
CA GLY A 101 0.44 3.77 -4.64
C GLY A 101 0.38 4.27 -3.20
N SER A 102 -0.74 4.00 -2.53
CA SER A 102 -0.93 4.34 -1.13
C SER A 102 -1.66 3.23 -0.38
N TYR A 103 -1.70 3.31 0.95
CA TYR A 103 -2.39 2.36 1.79
C TYR A 103 -3.57 2.98 2.52
N ALA A 104 -4.62 2.18 2.66
CA ALA A 104 -5.66 2.38 3.65
C ALA A 104 -5.54 1.35 4.77
N ILE A 105 -5.86 1.76 6.00
CA ILE A 105 -6.04 0.83 7.13
C ILE A 105 -7.52 0.79 7.45
N GLU A 106 -8.03 -0.43 7.57
CA GLU A 106 -9.34 -0.70 8.10
C GLU A 106 -9.22 -1.43 9.44
N GLN A 107 -10.21 -1.21 10.30
CA GLN A 107 -10.32 -1.88 11.58
C GLN A 107 -11.62 -2.67 11.68
N SER A 108 -11.61 -3.71 12.50
CA SER A 108 -12.78 -4.52 12.81
C SER A 108 -12.75 -4.95 14.28
N GLN A 109 -13.93 -5.17 14.86
CA GLN A 109 -14.08 -5.78 16.18
C GLN A 109 -14.48 -7.26 16.12
N ASP A 110 -14.88 -7.75 14.94
CA ASP A 110 -15.52 -9.06 14.76
C ASP A 110 -15.04 -9.82 13.50
N LEU A 111 -14.01 -9.32 12.81
CA LEU A 111 -13.47 -9.81 11.54
C LEU A 111 -14.44 -9.79 10.36
N SER A 112 -15.68 -9.31 10.55
CA SER A 112 -16.75 -9.38 9.55
C SER A 112 -17.14 -7.98 9.06
N HIS A 113 -17.18 -7.01 9.97
CA HIS A 113 -17.47 -5.61 9.66
C HIS A 113 -16.18 -4.81 9.74
N TRP A 114 -15.76 -4.27 8.59
CA TRP A 114 -14.54 -3.48 8.45
C TRP A 114 -14.90 -2.01 8.25
N ILE A 115 -14.27 -1.14 9.03
CA ILE A 115 -14.47 0.31 8.99
C ILE A 115 -13.13 0.96 8.65
N LEU A 116 -13.16 1.90 7.69
CA LEU A 116 -11.99 2.70 7.34
C LEU A 116 -11.50 3.48 8.56
N LEU A 117 -10.24 3.27 8.92
CA LEU A 117 -9.55 4.00 9.98
C LEU A 117 -8.80 5.21 9.42
N THR A 118 -8.05 5.01 8.33
CA THR A 118 -7.25 6.05 7.67
C THR A 118 -6.84 5.61 6.26
N SER A 119 -6.48 6.55 5.39
CA SER A 119 -6.08 6.31 4.00
C SER A 119 -4.96 7.24 3.54
N ASN A 120 -4.50 7.08 2.29
CA ASN A 120 -3.43 7.86 1.67
C ASN A 120 -2.09 7.74 2.41
N LEU A 121 -1.83 6.58 3.01
CA LEU A 121 -0.58 6.34 3.73
C LEU A 121 0.52 5.88 2.77
N PRO A 122 1.75 6.40 2.89
CA PRO A 122 2.89 5.82 2.20
C PRO A 122 3.32 4.48 2.83
N ALA A 123 4.07 3.67 2.08
CA ALA A 123 4.75 2.50 2.65
C ALA A 123 5.67 2.93 3.81
N GLY A 124 5.59 2.24 4.95
CA GLY A 124 6.35 2.57 6.15
C GLY A 124 5.68 3.58 7.09
N ALA A 125 4.48 4.08 6.75
CA ALA A 125 3.75 5.00 7.61
C ALA A 125 3.47 4.39 8.99
N LYS A 126 3.57 5.23 10.02
CA LYS A 126 3.32 4.89 11.42
C LYS A 126 2.08 5.64 11.91
N ILE A 127 1.12 4.92 12.47
CA ILE A 127 -0.10 5.49 13.04
C ILE A 127 -0.14 5.14 14.52
N LEU A 128 -0.30 6.16 15.37
CA LEU A 128 -0.47 5.98 16.82
C LEU A 128 -1.96 6.06 17.15
N LEU A 129 -2.47 5.00 17.76
CA LEU A 129 -3.86 4.91 18.22
C LEU A 129 -3.90 4.84 19.74
N PRO A 130 -4.86 5.52 20.39
CA PRO A 130 -5.20 5.22 21.77
C PRO A 130 -5.61 3.75 21.89
N PHE A 131 -4.99 3.05 22.83
CA PHE A 131 -5.29 1.65 23.11
C PHE A 131 -5.25 1.41 24.61
N ASP A 132 -6.40 1.09 25.19
CA ASP A 132 -6.49 0.71 26.58
C ASP A 132 -6.56 -0.82 26.70
N VAL A 133 -5.48 -1.41 27.18
CA VAL A 133 -5.35 -2.86 27.41
C VAL A 133 -6.38 -3.39 28.42
N SER A 134 -6.96 -2.54 29.26
CA SER A 134 -7.92 -2.94 30.30
C SER A 134 -9.33 -3.20 29.76
N LEU A 135 -9.69 -2.64 28.60
CA LEU A 135 -11.02 -2.76 28.03
C LEU A 135 -11.35 -4.17 27.50
N LYS A 136 -10.33 -5.04 27.32
CA LYS A 136 -10.48 -6.42 26.80
C LYS A 136 -11.29 -6.51 25.50
N GLU A 137 -11.32 -5.45 24.71
CA GLU A 137 -11.96 -5.44 23.40
C GLU A 137 -11.01 -6.01 22.35
N ALA A 138 -11.53 -6.88 21.49
CA ALA A 138 -10.80 -7.32 20.31
C ALA A 138 -10.75 -6.19 19.28
N LYS A 139 -9.56 -5.92 18.75
CA LYS A 139 -9.36 -5.00 17.62
C LYS A 139 -8.49 -5.68 16.58
N PHE A 140 -9.00 -5.75 15.36
CA PHE A 140 -8.31 -6.30 14.20
C PHE A 140 -8.02 -5.19 13.22
N PHE A 141 -6.91 -5.30 12.50
CA PHE A 141 -6.47 -4.33 11.52
C PHE A 141 -6.06 -5.04 10.24
N ARG A 142 -6.38 -4.45 9.10
CA ARG A 142 -5.84 -4.86 7.80
C ARG A 142 -5.42 -3.63 7.02
N ALA A 143 -4.38 -3.80 6.20
CA ALA A 143 -3.97 -2.80 5.23
C ALA A 143 -4.50 -3.21 3.86
N ILE A 144 -4.92 -2.21 3.09
CA ILE A 144 -5.34 -2.33 1.71
C ILE A 144 -4.37 -1.50 0.88
N LEU A 145 -3.69 -2.13 -0.07
CA LEU A 145 -2.91 -1.43 -1.08
C LEU A 145 -3.87 -0.82 -2.10
N GLN A 146 -3.69 0.46 -2.40
CA GLN A 146 -4.46 1.23 -3.38
C GLN A 146 -3.51 1.71 -4.45
N VAL A 147 -3.54 1.05 -5.61
CA VAL A 147 -2.78 1.45 -6.81
C VAL A 147 -3.80 2.00 -7.81
N GLN A 148 -3.48 3.13 -8.44
CA GLN A 148 -4.24 3.58 -9.60
C GLN A 148 -3.68 2.84 -10.82
N PRO A 149 -4.52 2.14 -11.60
CA PRO A 149 -4.16 1.73 -12.94
C PRO A 149 -4.03 2.96 -13.84
#